data_AF-A0A7X6XZA2-F1
#
_entry.id   AF-A0A7X6XZA2-F1
#
_cell.length_a   1.000
_cell.length_b   1.000
_cell.length_c   1.000
_cell.angle_alpha   90.00
_cell.angle_beta   90.00
_cell.angle_gamma   90.00
#
_symmetry.space_group_name_H-M   'P 1'
#
loop_
_entity.id
_entity.type
_entity.pdbx_description
1 polymer ?
#
loop_
_entity_poly.entity_id
_entity_poly.type
_entity_poly.pdbx_seq_one_letter_code
_entity_poly.pdbx_strand_id
1 'polypeptide(L)'
;MKLPIVWLNDYINKDFDIDELENSFTLSGTKVEEIIKPYDKIKKVYTGKIREIKAHKDADKLVICDVDMGDLGDLQIVTAATNMKEGDIVPVAMHKARLFDGYQIKKGKLRGEVSEGMFCSLEELGLEEEDQSEGILIL
;
A
#
# COMPACT_ATOMS: atom_id res chain seq x y z
N MET A 1 -5.79 24.13 7.10
CA MET A 1 -4.54 23.82 6.38
C MET A 1 -4.11 22.43 6.82
N LYS A 2 -3.69 21.54 5.90
CA LYS A 2 -3.12 20.24 6.27
C LYS A 2 -1.59 20.31 6.07
N LEU A 3 -0.83 19.76 7.01
CA LEU A 3 0.63 19.75 6.99
C LEU A 3 1.14 18.36 7.41
N PRO A 4 1.98 17.69 6.60
CA PRO A 4 2.64 16.46 7.02
C PRO A 4 3.63 16.73 8.16
N ILE A 5 3.48 16.03 9.29
CA ILE A 5 4.37 16.18 10.45
C ILE A 5 5.81 15.82 10.09
N VAL A 6 6.02 14.82 9.24
CA VAL A 6 7.35 14.42 8.76
C VAL A 6 8.06 15.60 8.08
N TRP A 7 7.34 16.40 7.29
CA TRP A 7 7.93 17.55 6.63
C TRP A 7 8.19 18.70 7.61
N LEU A 8 7.34 18.88 8.63
CA LEU A 8 7.58 19.85 9.68
C LEU A 8 8.90 19.55 10.42
N ASN A 9 9.19 18.27 10.69
CA ASN A 9 10.41 17.82 11.37
C ASN A 9 11.70 18.24 10.66
N ASP A 10 11.67 18.44 9.33
CA ASP A 10 12.84 18.93 8.58
C ASP A 10 13.22 20.39 8.95
N TYR A 11 12.30 21.16 9.55
CA TYR A 11 12.49 22.56 9.89
C TYR A 11 12.58 22.82 11.40
N ILE A 12 12.34 21.81 12.24
CA ILE A 12 12.35 21.95 13.70
C ILE A 12 13.43 21.05 14.32
N ASN A 13 14.30 21.64 15.14
CA ASN A 13 15.33 20.90 15.89
C ASN A 13 14.77 20.37 17.21
N LYS A 14 13.65 19.64 17.17
CA LYS A 14 13.08 18.99 18.34
C LYS A 14 12.14 17.86 17.93
N ASP A 15 12.34 16.69 18.53
CA ASP A 15 11.36 15.62 18.51
C ASP A 15 10.22 16.00 19.48
N PHE A 16 9.01 16.15 18.93
CA PHE A 16 7.80 16.32 19.73
C PHE A 16 6.97 15.04 19.65
N ASP A 17 6.34 14.70 20.77
CA ASP A 17 5.16 13.84 20.69
C ASP A 17 4.02 14.60 20.01
N ILE A 18 3.11 13.87 19.36
CA ILE A 18 1.98 14.44 18.62
C ILE A 18 1.12 15.32 19.53
N ASP A 19 0.89 14.89 20.77
CA ASP A 19 0.09 15.62 21.75
C ASP A 19 0.79 16.91 22.20
N GLU A 20 2.12 16.91 22.34
CA GLU A 20 2.89 18.11 22.66
C GLU A 20 2.87 19.13 21.51
N LEU A 21 2.94 18.61 20.28
CA LEU A 21 2.90 19.41 19.07
C LEU A 21 1.53 20.09 18.92
N GLU A 22 0.44 19.35 19.12
CA GLU A 22 -0.93 19.87 19.09
C GLU A 22 -1.14 21.01 20.08
N ASN A 23 -0.71 20.80 21.33
CA ASN A 23 -0.79 21.79 22.38
C ASN A 23 0.03 23.04 22.04
N SER A 24 1.24 22.87 21.50
CA SER A 24 2.12 23.97 21.12
C SER A 24 1.51 24.83 20.01
N PHE A 25 0.94 24.20 18.98
CA PHE A 25 0.21 24.90 17.92
C PHE A 25 -0.96 25.69 18.50
N THR A 26 -1.79 25.04 19.32
CA THR A 26 -2.97 25.68 19.92
C THR A 26 -2.59 26.87 20.81
N LEU A 27 -1.55 26.74 21.64
CA LEU A 27 -1.06 27.82 22.52
C LEU A 27 -0.44 28.98 21.74
N SER A 28 0.17 28.73 20.58
CA SER A 28 0.67 29.79 19.69
C SER A 28 -0.43 30.56 18.96
N GLY A 29 -1.70 30.16 19.11
CA GLY A 29 -2.86 30.75 18.44
C GLY A 29 -3.26 30.03 17.14
N THR A 30 -2.58 28.95 16.79
CA THR A 30 -2.92 28.12 15.61
C THR A 30 -3.69 26.90 16.07
N LYS A 31 -5.02 26.98 16.06
CA LYS A 31 -5.88 25.87 16.47
C LYS A 31 -5.67 24.64 15.57
N VAL A 32 -5.39 23.49 16.19
CA VAL A 32 -5.43 22.19 15.51
C VAL A 32 -6.87 21.67 15.56
N GLU A 33 -7.44 21.35 14.40
CA GLU A 33 -8.81 20.83 14.30
C GLU A 33 -8.86 19.30 14.25
N GLU A 34 -7.85 18.69 13.65
CA GLU A 34 -7.80 17.26 13.41
C GLU A 34 -6.35 16.78 13.27
N ILE A 35 -6.09 15.59 13.78
CA ILE A 35 -4.84 14.84 13.56
C ILE A 35 -5.19 13.55 12.84
N ILE A 36 -4.71 13.42 11.60
CA ILE A 36 -5.04 12.29 10.73
C ILE A 36 -3.86 11.32 10.71
N LYS A 37 -4.11 10.06 11.11
CA LYS A 37 -3.15 8.94 11.00
C LYS A 37 -3.69 7.91 10.00
N PRO A 38 -3.64 8.20 8.69
CA PRO A 38 -4.39 7.42 7.70
C PRO A 38 -3.87 5.97 7.59
N TYR A 39 -2.57 5.75 7.78
CA TYR A 39 -1.93 4.47 7.50
C TYR A 39 -1.83 3.51 8.70
N ASP A 40 -2.23 3.91 9.92
CA ASP A 40 -2.20 3.04 11.12
C ASP A 40 -3.03 1.76 10.95
N LYS A 41 -4.00 1.80 10.04
CA LYS A 41 -4.89 0.69 9.72
C LYS A 41 -4.24 -0.32 8.78
N ILE A 42 -3.25 0.10 7.98
CA ILE A 42 -2.61 -0.74 6.98
C ILE A 42 -1.60 -1.67 7.66
N LYS A 43 -1.70 -2.97 7.40
CA LYS A 43 -0.80 -3.97 7.99
C LYS A 43 -0.40 -5.02 6.97
N LYS A 44 0.86 -5.46 7.04
CA LYS A 44 1.46 -6.50 6.20
C LYS A 44 1.38 -6.21 4.69
N VAL A 45 1.53 -4.93 4.35
CA VAL A 45 1.83 -4.50 2.98
C VAL A 45 3.33 -4.24 2.92
N TYR A 46 4.01 -4.85 1.97
CA TYR A 46 5.45 -4.72 1.78
C TYR A 46 5.75 -4.44 0.31
N THR A 47 6.97 -4.05 0.00
CA THR A 47 7.41 -3.94 -1.39
C THR A 47 7.90 -5.31 -1.88
N GLY A 48 7.54 -5.64 -3.12
CA GLY A 48 8.01 -6.83 -3.82
C GLY A 48 8.41 -6.49 -5.25
N LYS A 49 9.37 -7.24 -5.80
CA LYS A 49 9.82 -7.07 -7.17
C LYS A 49 9.25 -8.16 -8.07
N ILE A 50 8.59 -7.79 -9.16
CA ILE A 50 8.06 -8.75 -10.13
C ILE A 50 9.24 -9.39 -10.88
N ARG A 51 9.40 -10.71 -10.76
CA ARG A 51 10.45 -11.46 -11.46
C ARG A 51 9.99 -11.94 -12.82
N GLU A 52 8.79 -12.48 -12.90
CA GLU A 52 8.26 -13.08 -14.12
C GLU A 52 6.75 -12.85 -14.22
N ILE A 53 6.26 -12.61 -15.45
CA ILE A 53 4.83 -12.46 -15.74
C ILE A 53 4.41 -13.49 -16.78
N LYS A 54 3.51 -14.39 -16.40
CA LYS A 54 2.96 -15.45 -17.25
C LYS A 54 1.48 -15.22 -17.51
N ALA A 55 1.02 -15.48 -18.73
CA ALA A 55 -0.42 -15.46 -19.04
C ALA A 55 -1.14 -16.61 -18.32
N HIS A 56 -2.33 -16.33 -17.79
CA HIS A 56 -3.15 -17.36 -17.14
C HIS A 56 -3.77 -18.31 -18.19
N LYS A 57 -3.63 -19.62 -18.00
CA LYS A 57 -4.07 -20.65 -18.97
C LYS A 57 -5.58 -20.63 -19.23
N ASP A 58 -6.37 -20.43 -18.18
CA ASP A 58 -7.84 -20.44 -18.23
C ASP A 58 -8.50 -19.03 -18.19
N ALA A 59 -7.73 -17.96 -18.43
CA ALA A 59 -8.26 -16.60 -18.35
C ALA A 59 -7.46 -15.57 -19.15
N ASP A 60 -8.04 -15.08 -20.25
CA ASP A 60 -7.38 -14.13 -21.16
C ASP A 60 -7.02 -12.78 -20.53
N LYS A 61 -7.70 -12.40 -19.43
CA LYS A 61 -7.50 -11.12 -18.73
C LYS A 61 -6.65 -11.22 -17.47
N LEU A 62 -6.26 -12.43 -17.06
CA LEU A 62 -5.45 -12.62 -15.85
C LEU A 62 -4.03 -13.00 -16.21
N VAL A 63 -3.11 -12.54 -15.39
CA VAL A 63 -1.71 -12.92 -15.43
C VAL A 63 -1.27 -13.44 -14.07
N ILE A 64 -0.29 -14.32 -14.11
CA ILE A 64 0.35 -14.94 -12.95
C ILE A 64 1.72 -14.28 -12.82
N CYS A 65 1.98 -13.67 -11.68
CA CYS A 65 3.23 -12.98 -11.39
C CYS A 65 3.98 -13.72 -10.30
N ASP A 66 5.24 -14.03 -10.58
CA ASP A 66 6.20 -14.50 -9.58
C ASP A 66 6.90 -13.27 -8.99
N VAL A 67 6.81 -13.09 -7.68
CA VAL A 67 7.22 -11.86 -6.98
C VAL A 67 8.28 -12.19 -5.92
N ASP A 68 9.39 -11.47 -5.98
CA ASP A 68 10.46 -11.50 -5.00
C ASP A 68 10.13 -10.58 -3.83
N MET A 69 10.01 -11.14 -2.63
CA MET A 69 9.78 -10.39 -1.39
C MET A 69 11.02 -10.36 -0.48
N GLY A 70 12.20 -10.69 -1.01
CA GLY A 70 13.45 -10.80 -0.26
C GLY A 70 13.34 -11.84 0.85
N ASP A 71 13.63 -11.43 2.09
CA ASP A 71 13.64 -12.32 3.26
C ASP A 71 12.27 -12.93 3.60
N LEU A 72 11.17 -12.39 3.05
CA LEU A 72 9.81 -12.91 3.24
C LEU A 72 9.49 -14.11 2.33
N GLY A 73 10.36 -14.40 1.35
CA GLY A 73 10.21 -15.49 0.40
C GLY A 73 9.37 -15.12 -0.83
N ASP A 74 9.66 -15.80 -1.94
CA ASP A 74 8.95 -15.56 -3.20
C ASP A 74 7.46 -15.94 -3.10
N LEU A 75 6.61 -15.18 -3.79
CA LEU A 75 5.16 -15.38 -3.81
C LEU A 75 4.64 -15.45 -5.24
N GLN A 76 3.60 -16.28 -5.44
CA GLN A 76 2.80 -16.24 -6.66
C GLN A 76 1.54 -15.39 -6.44
N ILE A 77 1.30 -14.42 -7.31
CA ILE A 77 0.12 -13.54 -7.27
C ILE A 77 -0.56 -13.55 -8.63
N VAL A 78 -1.88 -13.72 -8.62
CA VAL A 78 -2.71 -13.62 -9.82
C VAL A 78 -3.37 -12.23 -9.83
N THR A 79 -3.21 -11.48 -10.93
CA THR A 79 -3.78 -10.14 -11.07
C THR A 79 -4.37 -9.92 -12.45
N ALA A 80 -5.26 -8.92 -12.56
CA ALA A 80 -5.81 -8.41 -13.81
C ALA A 80 -5.15 -7.10 -14.27
N ALA A 81 -4.24 -6.54 -13.46
CA ALA A 81 -3.58 -5.29 -13.76
C ALA A 81 -2.67 -5.43 -15.00
N THR A 82 -2.69 -4.42 -15.86
CA THR A 82 -1.94 -4.41 -17.14
C THR A 82 -0.82 -3.37 -17.17
N ASN A 83 -0.72 -2.52 -16.16
CA ASN A 83 0.20 -1.38 -16.09
C ASN A 83 1.57 -1.74 -15.50
N MET A 84 1.94 -3.02 -15.47
CA MET A 84 3.15 -3.54 -14.83
C MET A 84 4.02 -4.34 -15.81
N LYS A 85 5.32 -4.41 -15.53
CA LYS A 85 6.30 -5.20 -16.28
C LYS A 85 7.26 -5.94 -15.35
N GLU A 86 7.96 -6.93 -15.91
CA GLU A 86 9.03 -7.62 -15.19
C GLU A 86 10.11 -6.63 -14.73
N GLY A 87 10.52 -6.78 -13.48
CA GLY A 87 11.48 -5.91 -12.81
C GLY A 87 10.87 -4.76 -12.01
N ASP A 88 9.58 -4.48 -12.17
CA ASP A 88 8.90 -3.42 -11.39
C ASP A 88 8.83 -3.76 -9.90
N ILE A 89 8.91 -2.72 -9.07
CA ILE A 89 8.69 -2.82 -7.63
C ILE A 89 7.27 -2.34 -7.34
N VAL A 90 6.50 -3.16 -6.64
CA VAL A 90 5.08 -2.92 -6.38
C VAL A 90 4.75 -3.19 -4.91
N PRO A 91 3.75 -2.51 -4.34
CA PRO A 91 3.23 -2.83 -3.03
C PRO A 91 2.42 -4.13 -3.09
N VAL A 92 2.72 -5.04 -2.18
CA VAL A 92 2.13 -6.37 -2.07
C VAL A 92 1.48 -6.53 -0.71
N ALA A 93 0.17 -6.71 -0.70
CA ALA A 93 -0.57 -7.11 0.48
C ALA A 93 -0.55 -8.63 0.62
N MET A 94 0.17 -9.12 1.64
CA MET A 94 0.30 -10.56 1.89
C MET A 94 -0.93 -11.15 2.57
N HIS A 95 -0.95 -12.47 2.74
CA HIS A 95 -1.98 -13.13 3.55
C HIS A 95 -2.14 -12.51 4.96
N LYS A 96 -3.40 -12.24 5.31
CA LYS A 96 -3.81 -11.55 6.53
C LYS A 96 -3.35 -10.08 6.59
N ALA A 97 -3.01 -9.49 5.45
CA ALA A 97 -2.86 -8.04 5.35
C ALA A 97 -4.19 -7.33 5.58
N ARG A 98 -4.11 -6.08 6.03
CA ARG A 98 -5.24 -5.19 6.21
C ARG A 98 -5.00 -3.95 5.36
N LEU A 99 -5.96 -3.61 4.50
CA LEU A 99 -5.94 -2.42 3.64
C LEU A 99 -6.56 -1.20 4.35
N PHE A 100 -6.53 -0.04 3.70
CA PHE A 100 -6.99 1.23 4.27
C PHE A 100 -8.49 1.23 4.64
N ASP A 101 -9.31 0.65 3.77
CA ASP A 101 -10.76 0.42 3.96
C ASP A 101 -11.09 -0.60 5.08
N GLY A 102 -10.08 -1.33 5.55
CA GLY A 102 -10.19 -2.38 6.56
C GLY A 102 -10.37 -3.78 5.99
N TYR A 103 -10.37 -3.96 4.66
CA TYR A 103 -10.43 -5.25 4.01
C TYR A 103 -9.24 -6.13 4.39
N GLN A 104 -9.48 -7.43 4.56
CA GLN A 104 -8.45 -8.39 4.94
C GLN A 104 -8.13 -9.37 3.81
N ILE A 105 -6.88 -9.40 3.39
CA ILE A 105 -6.41 -10.28 2.31
C ILE A 105 -6.34 -11.72 2.78
N LYS A 106 -6.90 -12.64 1.98
CA LYS A 106 -6.85 -14.08 2.19
C LYS A 106 -6.17 -14.76 1.01
N LYS A 107 -5.32 -15.77 1.28
CA LYS A 107 -4.82 -16.62 0.18
C LYS A 107 -6.00 -17.37 -0.41
N GLY A 108 -6.01 -17.51 -1.73
CA GLY A 108 -7.08 -18.15 -2.45
C GLY A 108 -6.60 -18.78 -3.74
N LYS A 109 -7.53 -19.40 -4.44
CA LYS A 109 -7.32 -19.81 -5.82
C LYS A 109 -8.18 -18.93 -6.72
N LEU A 110 -7.57 -18.29 -7.70
CA LEU A 110 -8.29 -17.63 -8.78
C LEU A 110 -8.21 -18.54 -10.00
N ARG A 111 -9.38 -19.03 -10.45
CA ARG A 111 -9.52 -19.85 -11.66
C ARG A 111 -8.56 -21.05 -11.74
N GLY A 112 -8.26 -21.66 -10.59
CA GLY A 112 -7.41 -22.86 -10.49
C GLY A 112 -5.99 -22.57 -10.00
N GLU A 113 -5.49 -21.35 -10.24
CA GLU A 113 -4.13 -20.92 -9.86
C GLU A 113 -4.11 -20.30 -8.46
N VAL A 114 -3.03 -20.55 -7.72
CA VAL A 114 -2.86 -20.03 -6.36
C VAL A 114 -2.48 -18.55 -6.42
N SER A 115 -3.16 -17.72 -5.62
CA SER A 115 -2.76 -16.34 -5.35
C SER A 115 -2.52 -16.16 -3.86
N GLU A 116 -1.29 -15.81 -3.49
CA GLU A 116 -0.84 -15.71 -2.09
C GLU A 116 -0.91 -14.30 -1.51
N GLY A 117 -1.41 -13.35 -2.31
CA GLY A 117 -1.56 -11.96 -1.96
C GLY A 117 -2.30 -11.17 -3.05
N MET A 118 -2.13 -9.86 -3.00
CA MET A 118 -2.72 -8.90 -3.93
C MET A 118 -1.73 -7.74 -4.11
N PHE A 119 -1.62 -7.23 -5.34
CA PHE A 119 -0.92 -5.96 -5.59
C PHE A 119 -1.83 -4.79 -5.25
N CYS A 120 -1.28 -3.73 -4.67
CA CYS A 120 -2.10 -2.60 -4.23
C CYS A 120 -2.11 -1.44 -5.23
N SER A 121 -3.28 -0.85 -5.46
CA SER A 121 -3.43 0.48 -6.07
C SER A 121 -3.20 1.60 -5.04
N LEU A 122 -3.15 2.86 -5.51
CA LEU A 122 -3.09 4.04 -4.63
C LEU A 122 -4.35 4.15 -3.75
N GLU A 123 -5.52 3.84 -4.31
CA GLU A 123 -6.81 3.84 -3.62
C GLU A 123 -6.85 2.78 -2.50
N GLU A 124 -6.38 1.56 -2.76
CA GLU A 124 -6.33 0.49 -1.76
C GLU A 124 -5.38 0.81 -0.58
N LEU A 125 -4.41 1.70 -0.82
CA LEU A 125 -3.50 2.26 0.19
C LEU A 125 -4.02 3.55 0.84
N GLY A 126 -5.17 4.07 0.41
CA GLY A 126 -5.75 5.32 0.90
C GLY A 126 -4.94 6.56 0.53
N LEU A 127 -4.19 6.50 -0.58
CA LEU A 127 -3.37 7.59 -1.11
C LEU A 127 -4.10 8.44 -2.15
N GLU A 128 -5.16 7.92 -2.74
CA GLU A 128 -6.05 8.61 -3.69
C GLU A 128 -7.52 8.45 -3.27
N GLU A 129 -8.38 9.30 -3.82
CA GLU A 129 -9.83 9.15 -3.66
C GLU A 129 -10.36 7.98 -4.51
N GLU A 130 -11.53 7.45 -4.14
CA GLU A 130 -12.17 6.35 -4.87
C GLU A 130 -12.34 6.70 -6.36
N ASP A 131 -12.18 5.70 -7.24
CA ASP A 131 -12.28 5.80 -8.70
C ASP A 131 -11.22 6.66 -9.40
N GLN A 132 -10.13 7.05 -8.73
CA GLN A 132 -9.01 7.77 -9.37
C GLN A 132 -7.86 6.87 -9.84
N SER A 133 -7.83 5.62 -9.38
CA SER A 133 -6.73 4.70 -9.67
C SER A 133 -6.98 3.84 -10.92
N GLU A 134 -6.18 4.01 -11.98
CA GLU A 134 -6.29 3.22 -13.23
C GLU A 134 -5.46 1.91 -13.23
N GLY A 135 -4.93 1.50 -12.08
CA GLY A 135 -4.10 0.30 -11.97
C GLY A 135 -3.38 0.16 -10.63
N ILE A 136 -2.40 -0.73 -10.57
CA ILE A 136 -1.59 -0.93 -9.36
C ILE A 136 -0.49 0.14 -9.26
N LEU A 137 -0.04 0.44 -8.04
CA LEU A 137 1.06 1.37 -7.84
C LEU A 137 2.39 0.73 -8.28
N ILE A 138 3.15 1.45 -9.10
CA ILE A 138 4.53 1.11 -9.48
C ILE A 138 5.48 2.10 -8.79
N LEU A 139 6.50 1.58 -8.10
CA LEU A 139 7.48 2.36 -7.32
C LEU A 139 8.78 2.62 -8.10
#